data_AF-A0AAV5XD86-F1
#
_entry.id   AF-A0AAV5XD86-F1
#
_cell.length_a   1.000
_cell.length_b   1.000
_cell.length_c   1.000
_cell.angle_alpha   90.00
_cell.angle_beta   90.00
_cell.angle_gamma   90.00
#
_symmetry.space_group_name_H-M   'P 1'
#
loop_
_entity.id
_entity.type
_entity.pdbx_description
1 polymer ?
#
loop_
_entity_poly.entity_id
_entity_poly.type
_entity_poly.pdbx_seq_one_letter_code
_entity_poly.pdbx_strand_id
1 'polypeptide(L)'
;MRAPTFLVVIVLVWGVSAGLSAWLAARKARAVRRWLLLGVLLGPVSLILHVFYPARYVGTTVACPKCGKSISSRAVACHHCQYQFPALDVLITQVPDDPESRRVIVNEMAREYGITYADAGQLLGQLPVPGYRHVMPDDVREYVRRLESAGASVTVVPSAPRAPTA
;
A
#
# COMPACT_ATOMS: atom_id res chain seq x y z
N MET A 1 -42.37 -21.95 7.29
CA MET A 1 -41.67 -21.00 8.20
C MET A 1 -42.62 -19.84 8.49
N ARG A 2 -42.86 -19.51 9.77
CA ARG A 2 -43.76 -18.41 10.14
C ARG A 2 -43.13 -17.09 9.69
N ALA A 3 -43.91 -16.20 9.08
CA ALA A 3 -43.47 -14.84 8.69
C ALA A 3 -42.57 -14.12 9.71
N PRO A 4 -42.81 -14.18 11.04
CA PRO A 4 -41.89 -13.59 12.04
C PRO A 4 -40.49 -14.19 12.02
N THR A 5 -40.35 -15.51 11.79
CA THR A 5 -39.05 -16.19 11.77
C THR A 5 -38.19 -15.70 10.60
N PHE A 6 -38.80 -15.51 9.42
CA PHE A 6 -38.11 -14.97 8.25
C PHE A 6 -37.61 -13.54 8.47
N LEU A 7 -38.44 -12.69 9.08
CA LEU A 7 -38.09 -11.29 9.35
C LEU A 7 -36.92 -11.18 10.33
N VAL A 8 -36.91 -12.01 11.37
CA VAL A 8 -35.81 -12.10 12.34
C VAL A 8 -34.50 -12.51 11.66
N VAL A 9 -34.53 -13.52 10.79
CA VAL A 9 -33.34 -13.97 10.05
C VAL A 9 -32.78 -12.87 9.15
N ILE A 10 -33.64 -12.12 8.44
CA ILE A 10 -33.20 -11.02 7.57
C ILE A 10 -32.52 -9.92 8.38
N VAL A 11 -33.11 -9.50 9.50
CA VAL A 11 -32.54 -8.45 10.37
C VAL A 11 -31.20 -8.88 10.96
N LEU A 12 -31.08 -10.14 11.39
CA LEU A 12 -29.82 -10.69 11.91
C LEU A 12 -28.73 -10.71 10.83
N VAL A 13 -29.04 -11.17 9.63
CA VAL A 13 -28.10 -11.22 8.50
C VAL A 13 -27.63 -9.80 8.13
N TRP A 14 -28.55 -8.83 8.07
CA TRP A 14 -28.20 -7.43 7.81
C TRP A 14 -27.34 -6.81 8.92
N GLY A 15 -27.70 -7.02 10.18
CA GLY A 15 -26.94 -6.50 11.32
C GLY A 15 -25.52 -7.06 11.37
N VAL A 16 -25.37 -8.37 11.21
CA VAL A 16 -24.05 -9.03 11.20
C VAL A 16 -23.20 -8.57 10.02
N SER A 17 -23.81 -8.44 8.84
CA SER A 17 -23.09 -7.96 7.64
C SER A 17 -22.62 -6.51 7.76
N ALA A 18 -23.45 -5.64 8.35
CA ALA A 18 -23.08 -4.25 8.62
C ALA A 18 -21.93 -4.15 9.63
N GLY A 19 -21.99 -4.92 10.72
CA GLY A 19 -20.93 -4.99 11.73
C GLY A 19 -19.60 -5.49 11.13
N LEU A 20 -19.64 -6.59 10.37
CA LEU A 20 -18.46 -7.14 9.70
C LEU A 20 -17.85 -6.14 8.70
N SER A 21 -18.67 -5.43 7.94
CA SER A 21 -18.22 -4.41 6.99
C SER A 21 -17.50 -3.25 7.69
N ALA A 22 -18.00 -2.79 8.82
CA ALA A 22 -17.37 -1.72 9.61
C ALA A 22 -16.04 -2.18 10.22
N TRP A 23 -16.00 -3.40 10.75
CA TRP A 23 -14.80 -3.98 11.34
C TRP A 23 -13.69 -4.21 10.29
N LEU A 24 -14.04 -4.74 9.12
CA LEU A 24 -13.12 -4.88 7.97
C LEU A 24 -12.59 -3.51 7.50
N ALA A 25 -13.44 -2.48 7.49
CA ALA A 25 -13.03 -1.13 7.12
C ALA A 25 -12.03 -0.53 8.12
N ALA A 26 -12.22 -0.76 9.43
CA ALA A 26 -11.31 -0.29 10.47
C ALA A 26 -9.90 -0.90 10.31
N ARG A 27 -9.83 -2.20 10.00
CA ARG A 27 -8.55 -2.89 9.74
C ARG A 27 -7.84 -2.41 8.47
N LYS A 28 -8.59 -1.93 7.48
CA LYS A 28 -8.06 -1.42 6.21
C LYS A 28 -7.83 0.10 6.21
N ALA A 29 -7.83 0.76 7.38
CA ALA A 29 -7.71 2.21 7.53
C ALA A 29 -8.71 3.01 6.65
N ARG A 30 -9.91 2.47 6.45
CA ARG A 30 -10.98 3.11 5.67
C ARG A 30 -11.96 3.83 6.59
N ALA A 31 -12.73 4.76 6.04
CA ALA A 31 -13.78 5.47 6.77
C ALA A 31 -14.87 4.49 7.26
N VAL A 32 -14.75 4.05 8.51
CA VAL A 32 -15.64 3.08 9.19
C VAL A 32 -17.10 3.47 9.04
N ARG A 33 -17.44 4.74 9.27
CA ARG A 33 -18.81 5.27 9.17
C ARG A 33 -19.43 5.05 7.79
N ARG A 34 -18.63 5.21 6.74
CA ARG A 34 -19.10 5.13 5.35
C ARG A 34 -19.39 3.67 4.95
N TRP A 35 -18.59 2.73 5.45
CA TRP A 35 -18.77 1.30 5.21
C TRP A 35 -19.84 0.64 6.10
N LEU A 36 -20.06 1.17 7.31
CA LEU A 36 -21.19 0.77 8.16
C LEU A 36 -22.53 1.10 7.47
N LEU A 37 -22.70 2.33 6.98
CA LEU A 37 -23.91 2.76 6.27
C LEU A 37 -24.15 1.93 5.01
N LEU A 38 -23.08 1.64 4.26
CA LEU A 38 -23.15 0.76 3.10
C LEU A 38 -23.59 -0.66 3.49
N GLY A 39 -23.11 -1.20 4.60
CA GLY A 39 -23.51 -2.51 5.10
C GLY A 39 -24.94 -2.57 5.61
N VAL A 40 -25.47 -1.50 6.19
CA VAL A 40 -26.89 -1.41 6.56
C VAL A 40 -27.79 -1.33 5.32
N LEU A 41 -27.37 -0.56 4.31
CA LEU A 41 -28.19 -0.30 3.11
C LEU A 41 -28.18 -1.47 2.12
N LEU A 42 -27.03 -2.09 1.89
CA LEU A 42 -26.81 -3.12 0.88
C LEU A 42 -26.69 -4.53 1.48
N GLY A 43 -26.51 -4.62 2.80
CA GLY A 43 -26.39 -5.90 3.49
C GLY A 43 -25.21 -6.73 3.02
N PRO A 44 -25.40 -8.05 2.79
CA PRO A 44 -24.31 -8.94 2.41
C PRO A 44 -23.58 -8.51 1.13
N VAL A 45 -24.22 -7.74 0.25
CA VAL A 45 -23.59 -7.21 -0.98
C VAL A 45 -22.43 -6.26 -0.64
N SER A 46 -22.45 -5.55 0.49
CA SER A 46 -21.34 -4.69 0.91
C SER A 46 -20.06 -5.47 1.24
N LEU A 47 -20.20 -6.73 1.66
CA LEU A 47 -19.07 -7.62 1.92
C LEU A 47 -18.42 -8.08 0.62
N ILE A 48 -19.23 -8.36 -0.40
CA ILE A 48 -18.74 -8.70 -1.75
C ILE A 48 -17.90 -7.54 -2.30
N LEU A 49 -18.39 -6.30 -2.17
CA LEU A 49 -17.64 -5.09 -2.57
C LEU A 49 -16.30 -4.95 -1.83
N HIS A 50 -16.20 -5.42 -0.58
CA HIS A 50 -14.96 -5.41 0.19
C HIS A 50 -13.87 -6.33 -0.34
N VAL A 51 -14.26 -7.41 -1.02
CA VAL A 51 -13.33 -8.38 -1.65
C VAL A 51 -12.76 -7.78 -2.94
N PHE A 52 -13.60 -7.13 -3.73
CA PHE A 52 -13.20 -6.59 -5.04
C PHE A 52 -12.54 -5.21 -5.00
N TYR A 53 -12.79 -4.39 -3.96
CA TYR A 53 -12.10 -3.10 -3.84
C TYR A 53 -10.73 -3.25 -3.17
N PRO A 54 -9.60 -3.06 -3.89
CA PRO A 54 -8.26 -3.16 -3.31
C PRO A 54 -8.06 -2.12 -2.21
N ALA A 55 -7.20 -2.45 -1.23
CA ALA A 55 -6.81 -1.50 -0.19
C ALA A 55 -6.21 -0.25 -0.87
N ARG A 56 -6.80 0.94 -0.63
CA ARG A 56 -6.18 2.18 -1.08
C ARG A 56 -4.98 2.41 -0.17
N TYR A 57 -3.82 2.64 -0.75
CA TYR A 57 -2.64 3.10 -0.04
C TYR A 57 -2.98 4.43 0.64
N VAL A 58 -3.18 4.42 1.96
CA VAL A 58 -3.34 5.64 2.73
C VAL A 58 -1.93 6.14 2.97
N GLY A 59 -1.50 7.15 2.20
CA GLY A 59 -0.22 7.80 2.43
C GLY A 59 -0.18 8.28 3.87
N THR A 60 0.73 7.73 4.67
CA THR A 60 1.01 8.24 6.01
C THR A 60 1.48 9.69 5.86
N THR A 61 1.05 10.56 6.76
CA THR A 61 1.49 11.96 6.76
C THR A 61 2.53 12.15 7.85
N VAL A 62 3.63 12.80 7.51
CA VAL A 62 4.75 13.12 8.41
C VAL A 62 4.94 14.63 8.48
N ALA A 63 5.45 15.14 9.59
CA ALA A 63 5.76 16.56 9.71
C ALA A 63 7.09 16.89 9.04
N CYS A 64 7.15 17.97 8.26
CA CYS A 64 8.41 18.44 7.70
C CYS A 64 9.35 18.93 8.84
N PRO A 65 10.62 18.49 8.91
CA PRO A 65 11.55 18.85 9.97
C PRO A 65 11.94 20.33 9.92
N LYS A 66 11.79 21.00 8.76
CA LYS A 66 12.12 22.41 8.59
C LYS A 66 10.96 23.36 8.91
N CYS A 67 9.74 23.02 8.49
CA CYS A 67 8.58 23.93 8.61
C CYS A 67 7.43 23.41 9.48
N GLY A 68 7.49 22.17 9.97
CA GLY A 68 6.48 21.55 10.83
C GLY A 68 5.16 21.20 10.15
N LYS A 69 4.96 21.54 8.87
CA LYS A 69 3.70 21.24 8.16
C LYS A 69 3.62 19.76 7.77
N SER A 70 2.40 19.21 7.81
CA SER A 70 2.11 17.83 7.43
C SER A 70 2.27 17.63 5.92
N ILE A 71 3.05 16.63 5.53
CA ILE A 71 3.32 16.24 4.15
C ILE A 71 3.14 14.73 4.00
N SER A 72 3.02 14.25 2.76
CA SER A 72 3.06 12.81 2.47
C SER A 72 4.41 12.21 2.89
N SER A 73 4.41 11.02 3.48
CA SER A 73 5.62 10.26 3.81
C SER A 73 6.48 9.94 2.60
N ARG A 74 5.89 9.94 1.39
CA ARG A 74 6.60 9.75 0.11
C ARG A 74 6.99 11.07 -0.58
N ALA A 75 6.88 12.21 0.09
CA ALA A 75 7.22 13.50 -0.51
C ALA A 75 8.75 13.67 -0.62
N VAL A 76 9.24 13.90 -1.84
CA VAL A 76 10.68 14.16 -2.13
C VAL A 76 11.09 15.58 -1.71
N ALA A 77 10.13 16.51 -1.72
CA ALA A 77 10.31 17.86 -1.22
C ALA A 77 9.03 18.34 -0.53
N CYS A 78 9.19 19.21 0.46
CA CYS A 78 8.05 19.83 1.11
C CYS A 78 7.41 20.85 0.17
N HIS A 79 6.14 20.66 -0.22
CA HIS A 79 5.43 21.62 -1.07
C HIS A 79 5.30 23.03 -0.45
N HIS A 80 5.43 23.15 0.87
CA HIS A 80 5.29 24.43 1.56
C HIS A 80 6.60 25.23 1.70
N CYS A 81 7.72 24.57 2.00
CA CYS A 81 9.00 25.25 2.25
C CYS A 81 10.09 24.86 1.25
N GLN A 82 9.78 24.00 0.29
CA GLN A 82 10.67 23.50 -0.76
C GLN A 82 11.93 22.81 -0.22
N TYR A 83 11.92 22.41 1.05
CA TYR A 83 12.99 21.60 1.63
C TYR A 83 13.02 20.24 0.93
N GLN A 84 14.14 19.92 0.28
CA GLN A 84 14.39 18.61 -0.30
C GLN A 84 14.82 17.64 0.80
N PHE A 85 14.11 16.52 0.89
CA PHE A 85 14.46 15.49 1.86
C PHE A 85 15.69 14.73 1.36
N PRO A 86 16.61 14.32 2.25
CA PRO A 86 17.66 13.37 1.91
C PRO A 86 17.03 12.00 1.70
N ALA A 87 16.37 11.84 0.55
CA ALA A 87 15.71 10.63 0.15
C ALA A 87 16.75 9.64 -0.40
N LEU A 88 16.51 8.36 -0.13
CA LEU A 88 17.34 7.25 -0.60
C LEU A 88 16.49 6.33 -1.48
N ASP A 89 17.08 5.82 -2.55
CA ASP A 89 16.50 4.79 -3.39
C ASP A 89 17.16 3.45 -3.05
N VAL A 90 16.35 2.41 -2.85
CA VAL A 90 16.82 1.04 -2.60
C VAL A 90 16.76 0.29 -3.92
N LEU A 91 17.91 0.09 -4.55
CA LEU A 91 18.06 -0.59 -5.83
C LEU A 91 18.21 -2.09 -5.60
N ILE A 92 17.44 -2.89 -6.33
CA ILE A 92 17.67 -4.33 -6.47
C ILE A 92 18.77 -4.49 -7.51
N THR A 93 19.87 -5.11 -7.10
CA THR A 93 21.04 -5.36 -7.96
C THR A 93 21.10 -6.80 -8.43
N GLN A 94 20.59 -7.74 -7.64
CA GLN A 94 20.43 -9.14 -8.04
C GLN A 94 19.11 -9.69 -7.53
N VAL A 95 18.49 -10.54 -8.34
CA VAL A 95 17.26 -11.28 -8.02
C VAL A 95 17.67 -12.73 -7.76
N PRO A 96 17.10 -13.41 -6.75
CA PRO A 96 17.39 -14.80 -6.48
C PRO A 96 17.00 -15.68 -7.69
N ASP A 97 17.82 -16.70 -7.94
CA ASP A 97 17.61 -17.68 -9.02
C ASP A 97 16.41 -18.61 -8.75
N ASP A 98 16.05 -18.76 -7.47
CA ASP A 98 14.92 -19.55 -7.05
C ASP A 98 13.58 -18.94 -7.57
N PRO A 99 12.78 -19.72 -8.31
CA PRO A 99 11.57 -19.19 -8.94
C PRO A 99 10.47 -18.80 -7.94
N GLU A 100 10.46 -19.35 -6.73
CA GLU A 100 9.50 -18.97 -5.68
C GLU A 100 9.86 -17.62 -5.07
N SER A 101 11.12 -17.44 -4.71
CA SER A 101 11.68 -16.19 -4.18
C SER A 101 11.56 -15.05 -5.18
N ARG A 102 11.83 -15.32 -6.46
CA ARG A 102 11.62 -14.37 -7.56
C ARG A 102 10.17 -13.90 -7.66
N ARG A 103 9.18 -14.79 -7.49
CA ARG A 103 7.75 -14.43 -7.50
C ARG A 103 7.40 -13.45 -6.38
N VAL A 104 7.98 -13.61 -5.20
CA VAL A 104 7.75 -12.70 -4.06
C VAL A 104 8.19 -11.29 -4.43
N ILE A 105 9.38 -11.14 -4.99
CA ILE A 105 9.93 -9.82 -5.38
C ILE A 105 9.12 -9.18 -6.50
N VAL A 106 8.73 -9.95 -7.53
CA VAL A 106 7.88 -9.43 -8.63
C VAL A 106 6.53 -8.95 -8.10
N ASN A 107 5.90 -9.71 -7.19
CA ASN A 107 4.63 -9.34 -6.58
C ASN A 107 4.74 -8.07 -5.73
N GLU A 108 5.82 -7.92 -4.96
CA GLU A 108 6.06 -6.73 -4.15
C GLU A 108 6.27 -5.51 -5.07
N MET A 109 7.08 -5.63 -6.13
CA MET A 109 7.28 -4.55 -7.11
C MET A 109 6.00 -4.17 -7.84
N ALA A 110 5.22 -5.15 -8.31
CA ALA A 110 3.94 -4.89 -8.97
C ALA A 110 2.99 -4.08 -8.06
N ARG A 111 2.97 -4.40 -6.76
CA ARG A 111 2.17 -3.67 -5.76
C ARG A 111 2.71 -2.27 -5.49
N GLU A 112 4.02 -2.13 -5.34
CA GLU A 112 4.65 -0.84 -5.01
C GLU A 112 4.51 0.17 -6.16
N TYR A 113 4.73 -0.29 -7.40
CA TYR A 113 4.63 0.53 -8.61
C TYR A 113 3.21 0.64 -9.17
N GLY A 114 2.28 -0.23 -8.73
CA GLY A 114 0.93 -0.28 -9.27
C GLY A 114 0.87 -0.75 -10.74
N ILE A 115 1.80 -1.63 -11.13
CA ILE A 115 1.95 -2.17 -12.49
C ILE A 115 1.58 -3.67 -12.53
N THR A 116 1.49 -4.25 -13.73
CA THR A 116 1.18 -5.67 -13.86
C THR A 116 2.36 -6.55 -13.44
N TYR A 117 2.07 -7.81 -13.11
CA TYR A 117 3.12 -8.80 -12.80
C TYR A 117 4.11 -8.98 -13.95
N ALA A 118 3.62 -8.97 -15.20
CA ALA A 118 4.47 -9.09 -16.39
C ALA A 118 5.41 -7.89 -16.54
N ASP A 119 4.88 -6.67 -16.37
CA ASP A 119 5.68 -5.44 -16.44
C ASP A 119 6.73 -5.38 -15.32
N ALA A 120 6.36 -5.80 -14.11
CA ALA A 120 7.28 -5.89 -12.98
C ALA A 120 8.40 -6.92 -13.26
N GLY A 121 8.05 -8.06 -13.86
CA GLY A 121 9.02 -9.06 -14.30
C GLY A 121 9.97 -8.54 -15.37
N GLN A 122 9.46 -7.73 -16.31
CA GLN A 122 10.27 -7.08 -17.34
C GLN A 122 11.22 -6.03 -16.76
N LEU A 123 10.76 -5.22 -15.80
CA LEU A 123 11.60 -4.28 -15.06
C LEU A 123 12.75 -4.99 -14.33
N LEU A 124 12.47 -6.11 -13.65
CA LEU A 124 13.52 -6.92 -13.03
C LEU A 124 14.51 -7.54 -14.03
N GLY A 125 14.20 -7.57 -15.32
CA GLY A 125 15.16 -7.93 -16.37
C GLY A 125 16.17 -6.83 -16.69
N GLN A 126 15.96 -5.60 -16.20
CA GLN A 126 16.76 -4.42 -16.50
C GLN A 126 17.63 -3.99 -15.31
N LEU A 127 18.13 -4.95 -14.52
CA LEU A 127 18.93 -4.67 -13.33
C LEU A 127 20.12 -3.73 -13.63
N PRO A 128 20.50 -2.83 -12.71
CA PRO A 128 19.86 -2.59 -11.41
C PRO A 128 18.56 -1.76 -11.54
N VAL A 129 17.53 -2.12 -10.78
CA VAL A 129 16.25 -1.38 -10.76
C VAL A 129 15.84 -0.96 -9.36
N PRO A 130 15.19 0.20 -9.20
CA PRO A 130 14.70 0.62 -7.88
C PRO A 130 13.58 -0.33 -7.40
N GLY A 131 13.80 -0.97 -6.26
CA GLY A 131 12.74 -1.70 -5.55
C GLY A 131 11.83 -0.73 -4.80
N TYR A 132 12.42 0.22 -4.08
CA TYR A 132 11.74 1.32 -3.42
C TYR A 132 12.38 2.65 -3.78
N ARG A 133 11.57 3.69 -3.97
CA ARG A 133 12.02 5.05 -4.26
C ARG A 133 11.66 6.01 -3.15
N HIS A 134 12.50 7.01 -2.97
CA HIS A 134 12.27 8.12 -2.05
C HIS A 134 12.02 7.73 -0.60
N VAL A 135 12.79 6.76 -0.12
CA VAL A 135 12.72 6.25 1.24
C VAL A 135 13.44 7.21 2.18
N MET A 136 12.85 7.51 3.34
CA MET A 136 13.52 8.32 4.36
C MET A 136 14.66 7.54 5.02
N PRO A 137 15.79 8.18 5.40
CA PRO A 137 16.96 7.50 5.94
C PRO A 137 16.67 6.60 7.16
N ASP A 138 15.72 7.01 8.00
CA ASP A 138 15.33 6.26 9.20
C ASP A 138 14.65 4.93 8.85
N ASP A 139 13.90 4.89 7.75
CA ASP A 139 13.11 3.72 7.32
C ASP A 139 13.88 2.79 6.38
N VAL A 140 14.98 3.24 5.75
CA VAL A 140 15.73 2.46 4.73
C VAL A 140 16.08 1.05 5.20
N ARG A 141 16.46 0.90 6.47
CA ARG A 141 16.85 -0.42 7.03
C ARG A 141 15.71 -1.43 6.99
N GLU A 142 14.47 -0.99 7.17
CA GLU A 142 13.31 -1.87 7.07
C GLU A 142 13.09 -2.36 5.64
N TYR A 143 13.19 -1.45 4.66
CA TYR A 143 13.01 -1.77 3.24
C TYR A 143 14.11 -2.67 2.69
N VAL A 144 15.37 -2.41 3.05
CA VAL A 144 16.51 -3.28 2.73
C VAL A 144 16.27 -4.68 3.29
N ARG A 145 15.97 -4.79 4.60
CA ARG A 145 15.69 -6.07 5.25
C ARG A 145 14.57 -6.83 4.55
N ARG A 146 13.51 -6.15 4.13
CA ARG A 146 12.37 -6.78 3.44
C ARG A 146 12.81 -7.42 2.11
N LEU A 147 13.59 -6.72 1.29
CA LEU A 147 14.07 -7.24 0.01
C LEU A 147 15.10 -8.36 0.21
N GLU A 148 16.04 -8.20 1.14
CA GLU A 148 17.04 -9.23 1.47
C GLU A 148 16.40 -10.49 2.04
N SER A 149 15.36 -10.36 2.87
CA SER A 149 14.61 -11.50 3.39
C SER A 149 13.87 -12.29 2.30
N ALA A 150 13.59 -11.65 1.16
CA ALA A 150 13.05 -12.29 -0.04
C ALA A 150 14.15 -12.84 -0.98
N GLY A 151 15.43 -12.77 -0.57
CA GLY A 151 16.57 -13.30 -1.32
C GLY A 151 17.19 -12.35 -2.35
N ALA A 152 16.77 -11.07 -2.39
CA ALA A 152 17.35 -10.08 -3.29
C ALA A 152 18.65 -9.47 -2.73
N SER A 153 19.62 -9.20 -3.60
CA SER A 153 20.74 -8.30 -3.27
C SER A 153 20.33 -6.87 -3.56
N VAL A 154 20.60 -5.95 -2.62
CA VAL A 154 20.18 -4.55 -2.71
C VAL A 154 21.31 -3.58 -2.42
N THR A 155 21.28 -2.42 -3.08
CA THR A 155 22.19 -1.30 -2.87
C THR A 155 21.39 -0.03 -2.63
N VAL A 156 21.77 0.73 -1.61
CA VAL A 156 21.14 2.02 -1.29
C VAL A 156 21.92 3.13 -1.96
N VAL A 157 21.23 3.98 -2.72
CA VAL A 157 21.82 5.16 -3.37
C VAL A 157 21.05 6.42 -2.99
N PRO A 158 21.69 7.61 -2.96
CA PRO A 158 20.97 8.87 -2.88
C PRO A 158 19.94 8.97 -4.00
N SER A 159 18.68 9.29 -3.66
CA SER A 159 17.66 9.54 -4.68
C SER A 159 18.13 10.69 -5.56
N ALA A 160 18.15 10.49 -6.88
CA ALA A 160 18.50 11.56 -7.80
C ALA A 160 17.51 12.74 -7.64
N PRO A 161 17.99 13.99 -7.61
CA PRO A 161 17.10 15.14 -7.60
C PRO A 161 16.26 15.10 -8.87
N ARG A 162 14.93 15.09 -8.72
CA ARG A 162 14.00 15.16 -9.85
C ARG A 162 14.27 16.49 -10.55
N ALA A 163 14.63 16.45 -11.84
CA ALA A 163 14.66 17.66 -12.66
C ALA A 163 13.30 18.37 -12.52
N PRO A 164 13.26 19.70 -12.33
CA PRO A 164 12.01 20.42 -12.23
C PRO A 164 11.22 20.17 -13.51
N THR A 165 10.04 19.58 -13.38
CA THR A 165 9.07 19.50 -14.47
C THR A 165 8.68 20.94 -14.82
N ALA A 166 9.17 21.41 -15.96
CA ALA A 166 8.82 22.71 -16.54
C ALA A 166 7.34 22.76 -16.95
#